data_AF-A0A8H9FQM7-F1
#
_entry.id   AF-A0A8H9FQM7-F1
#
_cell.length_a   1.000
_cell.length_b   1.000
_cell.length_c   1.000
_cell.angle_alpha   90.00
_cell.angle_beta   90.00
_cell.angle_gamma   90.00
#
_symmetry.space_group_name_H-M   'P 1'
#
loop_
_entity.id
_entity.type
_entity.pdbx_description
1 polymer ?
#
loop_
_entity_poly.entity_id
_entity_poly.type
_entity_poly.pdbx_seq_one_letter_code
_entity_poly.pdbx_strand_id
1 'polypeptide(L)'
;MTTPPAPPPARLLGLDAARGLAVVAMVVAHALPFVSDRLSEGATFLLLQVNDLASPLFALVMGAAAGLVLPGPSVARGLARAAVRGVALIALGVGLEQLDHWVAVVLHILGLLVIVGTPLLLLGSRWLLGIAVVLLLVAPSVIEAVTRAAGGEAGGAAPTATWAGNPVVEWLVLNTHYRVLSLLPLFLVGAVLARRGLRDERTSWWCLMGGLALVWASFAADLLGHPVVFSGDHTDQLQENGLALAAYGLVMAVWIGGEARGVRHVVLGPLAAVGTVALSLYVAHVALLVPVIPAFPDGGWLPFVLFVTVSVAAALAWARFVGRGPLEVLLDAISPSRRPLVTADTA
;
A
#
# COMPACT_ATOMS: atom_id res chain seq x y z
N MET A 1 13.54 -39.10 -20.02
CA MET A 1 13.16 -38.74 -18.64
C MET A 1 12.78 -37.27 -18.64
N THR A 2 11.48 -36.96 -18.62
CA THR A 2 10.99 -35.59 -18.51
C THR A 2 11.16 -35.15 -17.05
N THR A 3 12.00 -34.14 -16.81
CA THR A 3 12.06 -33.49 -15.50
C THR A 3 10.64 -33.03 -15.13
N PRO A 4 10.11 -33.38 -13.94
CA PRO A 4 8.80 -32.93 -13.53
C PRO A 4 8.76 -31.39 -13.57
N PRO A 5 7.63 -30.80 -13.98
CA PRO A 5 7.49 -29.36 -14.02
C PRO A 5 7.81 -28.80 -12.62
N ALA A 6 8.69 -27.80 -12.58
CA ALA A 6 9.02 -27.13 -11.33
C ALA A 6 7.71 -26.69 -10.64
N PRO A 7 7.56 -26.94 -9.32
CA PRO A 7 6.35 -26.56 -8.62
C PRO A 7 6.08 -25.07 -8.82
N PRO A 8 4.81 -24.65 -8.97
CA PRO A 8 4.49 -23.24 -9.07
C PRO A 8 5.10 -22.50 -7.88
N PRO A 9 5.63 -21.28 -8.07
CA PRO A 9 6.26 -20.53 -6.99
C PRO A 9 5.31 -20.46 -5.79
N ALA A 10 5.79 -20.91 -4.63
CA ALA A 10 4.98 -20.99 -3.42
C ALA A 10 4.40 -19.61 -3.09
N ARG A 11 3.07 -19.48 -3.13
CA ARG A 11 2.38 -18.24 -2.76
C ARG A 11 2.65 -17.94 -1.30
N LEU A 12 3.06 -16.70 -1.02
CA LEU A 12 3.35 -16.24 0.32
C LEU A 12 2.04 -15.77 0.97
N LEU A 13 1.29 -16.73 1.53
CA LEU A 13 -0.05 -16.51 2.09
C LEU A 13 -0.12 -15.26 2.97
N GLY A 14 0.84 -15.05 3.86
CA GLY A 14 0.84 -13.87 4.73
C GLY A 14 1.00 -12.56 3.97
N LEU A 15 1.85 -12.50 2.94
CA LEU A 15 2.05 -11.29 2.15
C LEU A 15 0.83 -10.98 1.29
N ASP A 16 0.20 -12.01 0.71
CA ASP A 16 -1.05 -11.86 -0.03
C ASP A 16 -2.18 -11.42 0.92
N ALA A 17 -2.26 -11.96 2.14
CA ALA A 17 -3.25 -11.55 3.15
C ALA A 17 -3.04 -10.11 3.61
N ALA A 18 -1.80 -9.66 3.82
CA ALA A 18 -1.49 -8.27 4.17
C ALA A 18 -1.89 -7.32 3.02
N ARG A 19 -1.65 -7.71 1.76
CA ARG A 19 -2.13 -6.96 0.58
C ARG A 19 -3.65 -6.90 0.52
N GLY A 20 -4.31 -8.03 0.80
CA GLY A 20 -5.76 -8.14 0.87
C GLY A 20 -6.36 -7.24 1.94
N LEU A 21 -5.75 -7.21 3.12
CA LEU A 21 -6.15 -6.32 4.21
C LEU A 21 -6.04 -4.86 3.79
N ALA A 22 -4.92 -4.47 3.16
CA ALA A 22 -4.71 -3.10 2.69
C ALA A 22 -5.77 -2.66 1.66
N VAL A 23 -6.09 -3.51 0.68
CA VAL A 23 -7.11 -3.15 -0.33
C VAL A 23 -8.52 -3.14 0.23
N VAL A 24 -8.87 -4.04 1.18
CA VAL A 24 -10.17 -4.01 1.84
C VAL A 24 -10.32 -2.74 2.67
N ALA A 25 -9.28 -2.38 3.44
CA ALA A 25 -9.25 -1.12 4.18
C ALA A 25 -9.45 0.10 3.26
N MET A 26 -8.80 0.11 2.10
CA MET A 26 -8.97 1.16 1.08
C MET A 26 -10.40 1.24 0.53
N VAL A 27 -11.04 0.09 0.23
CA VAL A 27 -12.44 0.06 -0.24
C VAL A 27 -13.38 0.63 0.82
N VAL A 28 -13.15 0.29 2.10
CA VAL A 28 -13.94 0.83 3.21
C VAL A 28 -13.72 2.33 3.35
N ALA A 29 -12.48 2.80 3.26
CA ALA A 29 -12.14 4.22 3.32
C ALA A 29 -12.83 5.05 2.23
N HIS A 30 -12.83 4.56 0.98
CA HIS A 30 -13.50 5.27 -0.12
C HIS A 30 -15.03 5.23 -0.05
N ALA A 31 -15.59 4.28 0.69
CA ALA A 31 -17.02 4.21 0.96
C ALA A 31 -17.45 5.11 2.13
N LEU A 32 -16.51 5.49 3.02
CA LEU A 32 -16.80 6.24 4.24
C LEU A 32 -17.63 7.52 4.02
N PRO A 33 -17.43 8.32 2.95
CA PRO A 33 -18.27 9.50 2.68
C PRO A 33 -19.76 9.21 2.55
N PHE A 34 -20.17 7.97 2.24
CA PHE A 34 -21.59 7.62 2.23
C PHE A 34 -22.23 7.65 3.63
N VAL A 35 -21.45 7.51 4.71
CA VAL A 35 -21.98 7.39 6.08
C VAL A 35 -21.36 8.36 7.07
N SER A 36 -20.42 9.22 6.66
CA SER A 36 -19.66 10.12 7.54
C SER A 36 -20.53 10.86 8.56
N ASP A 37 -21.67 11.40 8.10
CA ASP A 37 -22.55 12.25 8.91
C ASP A 37 -23.49 11.44 9.83
N ARG A 38 -23.41 10.11 9.77
CA ARG A 38 -24.31 9.15 10.45
C ARG A 38 -23.58 8.28 11.48
N LEU A 39 -22.28 8.51 11.69
CA LEU A 39 -21.44 7.72 12.58
C LEU A 39 -21.37 8.36 13.97
N SER A 40 -21.31 7.53 15.00
CA SER A 40 -20.91 7.98 16.33
C SER A 40 -19.41 8.33 16.33
N GLU A 41 -18.96 9.17 17.25
CA GLU A 41 -17.54 9.53 17.39
C GLU A 41 -16.63 8.31 17.45
N GLY A 42 -17.01 7.29 18.23
CA GLY A 42 -16.24 6.04 18.32
C GLY A 42 -16.20 5.25 17.01
N ALA A 43 -17.29 5.22 16.24
CA ALA A 43 -17.31 4.56 14.94
C ALA A 43 -16.47 5.32 13.90
N THR A 44 -16.55 6.66 13.91
CA THR A 44 -15.70 7.53 13.09
C THR A 44 -14.23 7.30 13.39
N PHE A 45 -13.85 7.32 14.67
CA PHE A 45 -12.48 7.03 15.10
C PHE A 45 -11.99 5.68 14.55
N LEU A 46 -12.74 4.60 14.74
CA LEU A 46 -12.35 3.28 14.27
C LEU A 46 -12.20 3.21 12.74
N LEU A 47 -13.10 3.84 11.99
CA LEU A 47 -13.05 3.84 10.52
C LEU A 47 -11.92 4.71 9.98
N LEU A 48 -11.56 5.80 10.67
CA LEU A 48 -10.37 6.58 10.36
C LEU A 48 -9.09 5.76 10.59
N GLN A 49 -8.99 4.97 11.67
CA GLN A 49 -7.85 4.06 11.83
C GLN A 49 -7.74 3.03 10.68
N VAL A 50 -8.88 2.59 10.11
CA VAL A 50 -8.89 1.70 8.94
C VAL A 50 -8.41 2.43 7.68
N ASN A 51 -8.83 3.70 7.50
CA ASN A 51 -8.34 4.57 6.42
C ASN A 51 -6.82 4.74 6.46
N ASP A 52 -6.31 5.15 7.62
CA ASP A 52 -4.90 5.49 7.88
C ASP A 52 -3.96 4.28 7.71
N LEU A 53 -4.49 3.08 7.90
CA LEU A 53 -3.74 1.83 7.73
C LEU A 53 -3.42 1.52 6.25
N ALA A 54 -4.32 1.88 5.33
CA ALA A 54 -4.38 1.25 4.01
C ALA A 54 -3.13 1.55 3.15
N SER A 55 -2.77 2.83 3.02
CA SER A 55 -1.68 3.27 2.15
C SER A 55 -0.27 2.86 2.65
N PRO A 56 0.11 3.03 3.94
CA PRO A 56 1.42 2.58 4.43
C PRO A 56 1.56 1.05 4.41
N LEU A 57 0.48 0.29 4.66
CA LEU A 57 0.52 -1.17 4.56
C LEU A 57 0.74 -1.63 3.11
N PHE A 58 0.13 -0.95 2.13
CA PHE A 58 0.43 -1.18 0.71
C PHE A 58 1.90 -0.91 0.38
N ALA A 59 2.43 0.23 0.82
CA ALA A 59 3.83 0.58 0.61
C ALA A 59 4.78 -0.48 1.19
N LEU A 60 4.52 -0.92 2.43
CA LEU A 60 5.28 -1.99 3.09
C LEU A 60 5.23 -3.30 2.29
N VAL A 61 4.05 -3.76 1.90
CA VAL A 61 3.87 -5.00 1.15
C VAL A 61 4.54 -4.94 -0.23
N MET A 62 4.47 -3.79 -0.91
CA MET A 62 5.17 -3.58 -2.19
C MET A 62 6.69 -3.60 -2.01
N GLY A 63 7.20 -2.99 -0.95
CA GLY A 63 8.61 -3.01 -0.60
C GLY A 63 9.11 -4.42 -0.32
N ALA A 64 8.33 -5.20 0.43
CA ALA A 64 8.62 -6.62 0.68
C ALA A 64 8.62 -7.42 -0.63
N ALA A 65 7.63 -7.22 -1.51
CA ALA A 65 7.59 -7.88 -2.81
C ALA A 65 8.80 -7.52 -3.69
N ALA A 66 9.20 -6.24 -3.73
CA ALA A 66 10.38 -5.79 -4.46
C ALA A 66 11.67 -6.40 -3.88
N GLY A 67 11.79 -6.47 -2.55
CA GLY A 67 12.91 -7.10 -1.85
C GLY A 67 13.08 -8.59 -2.15
N LEU A 68 12.00 -9.30 -2.47
CA LEU A 68 12.05 -10.71 -2.90
C LEU A 68 12.39 -10.88 -4.38
N VAL A 69 12.06 -9.90 -5.22
CA VAL A 69 12.22 -10.00 -6.68
C VAL A 69 13.57 -9.48 -7.16
N LEU A 70 14.08 -8.40 -6.56
CA LEU A 70 15.31 -7.73 -7.01
C LEU A 70 16.59 -8.60 -6.93
N PRO A 71 16.79 -9.47 -5.91
CA PRO A 71 17.96 -10.35 -5.84
C PRO A 71 18.03 -11.43 -6.93
N GLY A 72 17.11 -11.43 -7.89
CA GLY A 72 17.12 -12.33 -9.03
C GLY A 72 18.37 -12.21 -9.91
N PRO A 73 18.52 -13.04 -10.95
CA PRO A 73 19.77 -13.23 -11.69
C PRO A 73 20.25 -12.01 -12.50
N SER A 74 19.50 -10.90 -12.52
CA SER A 74 19.88 -9.67 -13.20
C SER A 74 19.21 -8.47 -12.55
N VAL A 75 20.03 -7.63 -11.93
CA VAL A 75 19.63 -6.35 -11.34
C VAL A 75 18.93 -5.47 -12.37
N ALA A 76 19.52 -5.33 -13.57
CA ALA A 76 18.95 -4.52 -14.65
C ALA A 76 17.52 -4.97 -15.01
N ARG A 77 17.26 -6.27 -15.11
CA ARG A 77 15.91 -6.79 -15.36
C ARG A 77 14.97 -6.58 -14.18
N GLY A 78 15.47 -6.67 -12.95
CA GLY A 78 14.69 -6.34 -11.74
C GLY A 78 14.25 -4.87 -11.72
N LEU A 79 15.17 -3.96 -12.02
CA LEU A 79 14.89 -2.52 -12.13
C LEU A 79 13.96 -2.20 -13.30
N ALA A 80 14.20 -2.79 -14.47
CA ALA A 80 13.32 -2.62 -15.63
C ALA A 80 11.90 -3.11 -15.35
N ARG A 81 11.74 -4.25 -14.65
CA ARG A 81 10.43 -4.70 -14.16
C ARG A 81 9.77 -3.70 -13.22
N ALA A 82 10.50 -3.20 -12.24
CA ALA A 82 9.97 -2.20 -11.32
C ALA A 82 9.56 -0.91 -12.06
N ALA A 83 10.36 -0.47 -13.02
CA ALA A 83 10.06 0.69 -13.86
C ALA A 83 8.80 0.50 -14.70
N VAL A 84 8.70 -0.60 -15.45
CA VAL A 84 7.49 -0.92 -16.24
C VAL A 84 6.25 -1.01 -15.37
N ARG A 85 6.36 -1.67 -14.21
CA ARG A 85 5.25 -1.76 -13.26
C ARG A 85 4.86 -0.39 -12.74
N GLY A 86 5.83 0.42 -12.30
CA GLY A 86 5.59 1.75 -11.77
C GLY A 86 4.96 2.68 -12.80
N VAL A 87 5.42 2.66 -14.06
CA VAL A 87 4.84 3.43 -15.16
C VAL A 87 3.40 3.00 -15.44
N ALA A 88 3.11 1.71 -15.45
CA ALA A 88 1.75 1.21 -15.64
C ALA A 88 0.81 1.63 -14.49
N LEU A 89 1.30 1.62 -13.24
CA LEU A 89 0.55 2.14 -12.09
C LEU A 89 0.31 3.65 -12.19
N ILE A 90 1.30 4.42 -12.65
CA ILE A 90 1.14 5.85 -12.95
C ILE A 90 0.07 6.07 -14.00
N ALA A 91 0.12 5.37 -15.12
CA ALA A 91 -0.86 5.50 -16.19
C ALA A 91 -2.28 5.18 -15.72
N LEU A 92 -2.45 4.10 -14.95
CA LEU A 92 -3.74 3.74 -14.35
C LEU A 92 -4.21 4.79 -13.33
N GLY A 93 -3.31 5.28 -12.49
CA GLY A 93 -3.64 6.26 -11.46
C GLY A 93 -4.09 7.60 -12.05
N VAL A 94 -3.29 8.15 -12.98
CA VAL A 94 -3.64 9.38 -13.70
C VAL A 94 -4.94 9.21 -14.48
N GLY A 95 -5.17 8.04 -15.08
CA GLY A 95 -6.42 7.76 -15.80
C GLY A 95 -7.65 7.72 -14.88
N LEU A 96 -7.51 7.16 -13.68
CA LEU A 96 -8.59 7.14 -12.68
C LEU A 96 -8.89 8.54 -12.14
N GLU A 97 -7.89 9.39 -11.93
CA GLU A 97 -8.10 10.77 -11.45
C GLU A 97 -8.94 11.64 -12.39
N GLN A 98 -9.03 11.29 -13.67
CA GLN A 98 -9.88 11.99 -14.62
C GLN A 98 -11.37 11.65 -14.49
N LEU A 99 -11.71 10.66 -13.66
CA LEU A 99 -13.09 10.23 -13.45
C LEU A 99 -13.76 11.11 -12.39
N ASP A 100 -15.08 11.27 -12.53
CA ASP A 100 -15.89 12.07 -11.61
C ASP A 100 -16.17 11.31 -10.31
N HIS A 101 -15.21 11.36 -9.38
CA HIS A 101 -15.28 10.76 -8.05
C HIS A 101 -14.46 11.55 -7.02
N TRP A 102 -14.72 11.34 -5.73
CA TRP A 102 -13.98 11.98 -4.62
C TRP A 102 -12.73 11.22 -4.15
N VAL A 103 -12.37 10.11 -4.81
CA VAL A 103 -11.26 9.27 -4.36
C VAL A 103 -9.92 9.96 -4.59
N ALA A 104 -9.13 10.08 -3.51
CA ALA A 104 -7.71 10.38 -3.62
C ALA A 104 -6.98 9.15 -4.19
N VAL A 105 -6.58 9.20 -5.46
CA VAL A 105 -6.04 8.04 -6.16
C VAL A 105 -4.58 7.81 -5.81
N VAL A 106 -4.27 6.88 -4.91
CA VAL A 106 -2.89 6.60 -4.48
C VAL A 106 -1.99 5.96 -5.57
N LEU A 107 -2.58 5.42 -6.64
CA LEU A 107 -1.91 4.48 -7.54
C LEU A 107 -0.69 5.06 -8.29
N HIS A 108 -0.76 6.33 -8.72
CA HIS A 108 0.35 6.97 -9.42
C HIS A 108 1.51 7.30 -8.46
N ILE A 109 1.20 7.62 -7.20
CA ILE A 109 2.20 7.79 -6.12
C ILE A 109 2.85 6.45 -5.78
N LEU A 110 2.10 5.35 -5.70
CA LEU A 110 2.66 3.99 -5.54
C LEU A 110 3.53 3.59 -6.73
N GLY A 111 3.16 3.98 -7.94
CA GLY A 111 3.94 3.74 -9.15
C GLY A 111 5.29 4.47 -9.11
N LEU A 112 5.30 5.76 -8.75
CA LEU A 112 6.52 6.54 -8.56
C LEU A 112 7.37 6.00 -7.40
N LEU A 113 6.74 5.60 -6.29
CA LEU A 113 7.38 4.97 -5.15
C LEU A 113 8.14 3.70 -5.55
N VAL A 114 7.58 2.85 -6.41
CA VAL A 114 8.27 1.65 -6.91
C VAL A 114 9.47 2.03 -7.79
N ILE A 115 9.34 3.04 -8.65
CA ILE A 115 10.42 3.52 -9.53
C ILE A 115 11.59 4.07 -8.71
N VAL A 116 11.31 4.92 -7.73
CA VAL A 116 12.32 5.60 -6.89
C VAL A 116 12.87 4.64 -5.83
N GLY A 117 12.01 3.86 -5.20
CA GLY A 117 12.36 2.98 -4.09
C GLY A 117 13.18 1.77 -4.54
N THR A 118 12.82 1.12 -5.65
CA THR A 118 13.47 -0.15 -6.06
C THR A 118 14.99 -0.04 -6.23
N PRO A 119 15.56 1.00 -6.87
CA PRO A 119 17.01 1.21 -6.92
C PRO A 119 17.69 1.25 -5.54
N LEU A 120 17.04 1.81 -4.52
CA LEU A 120 17.60 1.87 -3.17
C LEU A 120 17.80 0.48 -2.59
N LEU A 121 17.01 -0.52 -2.99
CA LEU A 121 17.17 -1.92 -2.57
C LEU A 121 18.45 -2.58 -3.13
N LEU A 122 19.31 -1.86 -3.84
CA LEU A 122 20.68 -2.33 -4.07
C LEU A 122 21.58 -2.13 -2.85
N LEU A 123 21.18 -1.24 -1.93
CA LEU A 123 21.87 -1.02 -0.67
C LEU A 123 21.59 -2.15 0.32
N GLY A 124 22.54 -2.40 1.22
CA GLY A 124 22.40 -3.36 2.32
C GLY A 124 21.33 -2.94 3.34
N SER A 125 20.77 -3.89 4.09
CA SER A 125 19.63 -3.64 4.99
C SER A 125 19.88 -2.57 6.06
N ARG A 126 21.13 -2.40 6.51
CA ARG A 126 21.52 -1.34 7.46
C ARG A 126 21.28 0.06 6.89
N TRP A 127 21.56 0.25 5.61
CA TRP A 127 21.40 1.53 4.91
C TRP A 127 19.93 1.80 4.63
N LEU A 128 19.17 0.77 4.23
CA LEU A 128 17.71 0.92 4.06
C LEU A 128 17.03 1.38 5.34
N LEU A 129 17.38 0.78 6.48
CA LEU A 129 16.85 1.19 7.79
C LEU A 129 17.31 2.60 8.16
N GLY A 130 18.59 2.93 7.93
CA GLY A 130 19.10 4.28 8.18
C GLY A 130 18.36 5.35 7.36
N ILE A 131 18.16 5.10 6.06
CA ILE A 131 17.41 5.99 5.18
C ILE A 131 15.95 6.08 5.63
N ALA A 132 15.30 4.96 5.96
CA ALA A 132 13.92 4.97 6.44
C ALA A 132 13.74 5.81 7.72
N VAL A 133 14.67 5.67 8.68
CA VAL A 133 14.67 6.48 9.92
C VAL A 133 14.91 7.96 9.61
N VAL A 134 15.89 8.29 8.76
CA VAL A 134 16.15 9.68 8.37
C VAL A 134 14.93 10.28 7.68
N LEU A 135 14.29 9.56 6.76
CA LEU A 135 13.07 10.02 6.09
C LEU A 135 11.93 10.22 7.08
N LEU A 136 11.68 9.29 8.00
CA LEU A 136 10.64 9.44 9.02
C LEU A 136 10.83 10.70 9.88
N LEU A 137 12.09 11.04 10.20
CA LEU A 137 12.42 12.21 11.01
C LEU A 137 12.40 13.53 10.21
N VAL A 138 12.78 13.51 8.94
CA VAL A 138 13.02 14.72 8.14
C VAL A 138 11.86 15.04 7.20
N ALA A 139 11.06 14.04 6.79
CA ALA A 139 9.98 14.21 5.81
C ALA A 139 8.95 15.28 6.21
N PRO A 140 8.42 15.32 7.45
CA PRO A 140 7.45 16.35 7.84
C PRO A 140 8.00 17.77 7.66
N SER A 141 9.24 18.01 8.10
CA SER A 141 9.88 19.32 7.98
C SER A 141 10.14 19.69 6.52
N VAL A 142 10.47 18.71 5.67
CA VAL A 142 10.60 18.92 4.22
C VAL A 142 9.25 19.25 3.59
N ILE A 143 8.18 18.53 3.93
CA ILE A 143 6.83 18.81 3.42
C ILE A 143 6.42 20.24 3.79
N GLU A 144 6.59 20.63 5.05
CA GLU A 144 6.25 21.97 5.52
C GLU A 144 7.10 23.04 4.83
N ALA A 145 8.42 22.83 4.72
CA ALA A 145 9.32 23.77 4.07
C ALA A 145 9.02 23.96 2.59
N VAL A 146 8.75 22.87 1.85
CA VAL A 146 8.42 22.92 0.42
C VAL A 146 7.03 23.54 0.22
N THR A 147 6.05 23.23 1.08
CA THR A 147 4.72 23.86 1.04
C THR A 147 4.81 25.37 1.27
N ARG A 148 5.60 25.79 2.27
CA ARG A 148 5.84 27.21 2.55
C ARG A 148 6.58 27.92 1.42
N ALA A 149 7.60 27.29 0.85
CA ALA A 149 8.34 27.81 -0.31
C ALA A 149 7.44 27.95 -1.55
N ALA A 150 6.40 27.12 -1.65
CA ALA A 150 5.38 27.20 -2.69
C ALA A 150 4.28 28.23 -2.39
N GLY A 151 4.38 29.00 -1.30
CA GLY A 151 3.41 30.02 -0.91
C GLY A 151 2.14 29.47 -0.27
N GLY A 152 2.17 28.23 0.24
CA GLY A 152 1.07 27.60 0.98
C GLY A 152 1.39 27.41 2.47
N GLU A 153 0.48 26.74 3.16
CA GLU A 153 0.59 26.32 4.56
C GLU A 153 0.21 24.85 4.66
N ALA A 154 1.06 24.01 5.25
CA ALA A 154 0.79 22.59 5.37
C ALA A 154 -0.45 22.36 6.26
N GLY A 155 -1.46 21.65 5.73
CA GLY A 155 -2.76 21.48 6.39
C GLY A 155 -3.70 22.68 6.26
N GLY A 156 -3.28 23.76 5.61
CA GLY A 156 -4.03 25.00 5.46
C GLY A 156 -4.11 25.45 4.00
N ALA A 157 -3.57 26.64 3.72
CA ALA A 157 -3.63 27.26 2.40
C ALA A 157 -2.90 26.44 1.33
N ALA A 158 -3.57 26.23 0.19
CA ALA A 158 -2.98 25.54 -0.95
C ALA A 158 -1.75 26.30 -1.50
N PRO A 159 -0.71 25.59 -1.96
CA PRO A 159 0.41 26.18 -2.69
C PRO A 159 -0.03 27.05 -3.88
N THR A 160 0.61 28.20 -4.07
CA THR A 160 0.29 29.16 -5.14
C THR A 160 1.37 29.27 -6.21
N ALA A 161 2.58 28.78 -5.94
CA ALA A 161 3.68 28.83 -6.89
C ALA A 161 3.42 27.95 -8.13
N THR A 162 3.81 28.44 -9.32
CA THR A 162 3.55 27.75 -10.59
C THR A 162 4.20 26.37 -10.69
N TRP A 163 5.39 26.20 -10.09
CA TRP A 163 6.10 24.92 -10.05
C TRP A 163 5.45 23.89 -9.11
N ALA A 164 4.58 24.34 -8.20
CA ALA A 164 3.88 23.46 -7.26
C ALA A 164 2.90 22.53 -7.99
N GLY A 165 2.32 22.98 -9.10
CA GLY A 165 1.44 22.18 -9.96
C GLY A 165 2.17 21.19 -10.87
N ASN A 166 3.49 21.01 -10.70
CA ASN A 166 4.21 19.95 -11.41
C ASN A 166 3.82 18.59 -10.78
N PRO A 167 3.28 17.62 -11.55
CA PRO A 167 2.79 16.36 -10.99
C PRO A 167 3.86 15.59 -10.21
N VAL A 168 5.12 15.64 -10.63
CA VAL A 168 6.22 14.96 -9.92
C VAL A 168 6.46 15.61 -8.56
N VAL A 169 6.38 16.94 -8.46
CA VAL A 169 6.54 17.65 -7.18
C VAL A 169 5.36 17.36 -6.25
N GLU A 170 4.14 17.34 -6.79
CA GLU A 170 2.94 16.93 -6.05
C GLU A 170 3.10 15.52 -5.50
N TRP A 171 3.37 14.54 -6.37
CA TRP A 171 3.45 13.13 -5.95
C TRP A 171 4.61 12.86 -4.99
N LEU A 172 5.71 13.59 -5.10
CA LEU A 172 6.85 13.44 -4.20
C LEU A 172 6.58 14.05 -2.83
N VAL A 173 6.06 15.29 -2.77
CA VAL A 173 6.07 16.11 -1.54
C VAL A 173 4.79 16.93 -1.31
N LEU A 174 4.16 17.50 -2.34
CA LEU A 174 3.11 18.52 -2.15
C LEU A 174 1.67 18.00 -2.14
N ASN A 175 1.40 16.78 -2.60
CA ASN A 175 0.05 16.21 -2.62
C ASN A 175 -0.50 16.08 -1.20
N THR A 176 -1.76 16.49 -1.00
CA THR A 176 -2.39 16.62 0.32
C THR A 176 -2.71 15.32 1.02
N HIS A 177 -2.82 14.20 0.28
CA HIS A 177 -3.27 12.92 0.82
C HIS A 177 -2.16 11.87 0.87
N TYR A 178 -1.34 11.77 -0.18
CA TYR A 178 -0.28 10.77 -0.24
C TYR A 178 0.98 11.34 -0.86
N ARG A 179 2.14 10.93 -0.36
CA ARG A 179 3.44 11.40 -0.82
C ARG A 179 4.40 10.23 -0.90
N VAL A 180 5.22 10.17 -1.95
CA VAL A 180 6.33 9.21 -2.00
C VAL A 180 7.24 9.41 -0.81
N LEU A 181 7.48 10.67 -0.40
CA LEU A 181 8.34 10.99 0.74
C LEU A 181 7.85 10.35 2.05
N SER A 182 6.54 10.30 2.29
CA SER A 182 5.93 9.70 3.49
C SER A 182 5.83 8.17 3.41
N LEU A 183 5.61 7.62 2.20
CA LEU A 183 5.44 6.16 2.01
C LEU A 183 6.77 5.40 1.84
N LEU A 184 7.83 6.08 1.41
CA LEU A 184 9.13 5.47 1.17
C LEU A 184 9.74 4.78 2.40
N PRO A 185 9.67 5.31 3.64
CA PRO A 185 10.13 4.60 4.84
C PRO A 185 9.56 3.19 4.94
N LEU A 186 8.24 3.02 4.76
CA LEU A 186 7.56 1.73 4.94
C LEU A 186 7.86 0.77 3.79
N PHE A 187 8.01 1.28 2.58
CA PHE A 187 8.53 0.52 1.46
C PHE A 187 9.94 -0.04 1.73
N LEU A 188 10.86 0.78 2.26
CA LEU A 188 12.21 0.34 2.60
C LEU A 188 12.21 -0.68 3.75
N VAL A 189 11.39 -0.45 4.78
CA VAL A 189 11.21 -1.40 5.89
C VAL A 189 10.66 -2.73 5.38
N GLY A 190 9.66 -2.72 4.51
CA GLY A 190 9.13 -3.92 3.87
C GLY A 190 10.21 -4.75 3.15
N ALA A 191 11.10 -4.08 2.41
CA ALA A 191 12.23 -4.75 1.75
C ALA A 191 13.22 -5.38 2.74
N VAL A 192 13.48 -4.72 3.88
CA VAL A 192 14.32 -5.27 4.95
C VAL A 192 13.67 -6.49 5.60
N LEU A 193 12.36 -6.44 5.86
CA LEU A 193 11.60 -7.57 6.41
C LEU A 193 11.64 -8.79 5.48
N ALA A 194 11.50 -8.56 4.16
CA ALA A 194 11.62 -9.61 3.16
C ALA A 194 13.01 -10.28 3.17
N ARG A 195 14.09 -9.49 3.28
CA ARG A 195 15.47 -10.02 3.33
C ARG A 195 15.77 -10.79 4.61
N ARG A 196 15.17 -10.37 5.73
CA ARG A 196 15.31 -11.05 7.02
C ARG A 196 14.56 -12.38 7.05
N GLY A 197 13.51 -12.50 6.25
CA GLY A 197 12.68 -13.68 6.10
C GLY A 197 11.29 -13.44 6.70
N LEU A 198 10.26 -13.54 5.85
CA LEU A 198 8.86 -13.27 6.25
C LEU A 198 8.30 -14.24 7.30
N ARG A 199 9.01 -15.34 7.57
CA ARG A 199 8.63 -16.36 8.55
C ARG A 199 9.38 -16.23 9.89
N ASP A 200 10.17 -15.17 10.07
CA ASP A 200 10.81 -14.85 11.35
C ASP A 200 9.73 -14.40 12.35
N GLU A 201 9.35 -15.32 13.24
CA GLU A 201 8.34 -15.09 14.27
C GLU A 201 8.71 -13.92 15.19
N ARG A 202 9.99 -13.83 15.58
CA ARG A 202 10.46 -12.75 16.45
C ARG A 202 10.29 -11.40 15.77
N THR A 203 10.60 -11.31 14.49
CA THR A 203 10.40 -10.07 13.71
C THR A 203 8.92 -9.72 13.57
N SER A 204 8.05 -10.73 13.45
CA SER A 204 6.60 -10.51 13.35
C SER A 204 6.05 -9.87 14.62
N TRP A 205 6.47 -10.36 15.78
CA TRP A 205 6.16 -9.76 17.09
C TRP A 205 6.79 -8.38 17.28
N TRP A 206 8.02 -8.15 16.83
CA TRP A 206 8.63 -6.82 16.88
C TRP A 206 7.88 -5.81 16.01
N CYS A 207 7.40 -6.19 14.83
CA CYS A 207 6.56 -5.33 14.00
C CYS A 207 5.24 -5.03 14.71
N LEU A 208 4.63 -6.06 15.33
CA LEU A 208 3.37 -5.88 16.06
C LEU A 208 3.52 -4.93 17.26
N MET A 209 4.47 -5.22 18.15
CA MET A 209 4.70 -4.44 19.37
C MET A 209 5.27 -3.06 19.06
N GLY A 210 6.21 -2.97 18.12
CA GLY A 210 6.77 -1.70 17.67
C GLY A 210 5.72 -0.83 16.99
N GLY A 211 4.88 -1.42 16.13
CA GLY A 211 3.76 -0.71 15.49
C GLY A 211 2.77 -0.17 16.51
N LEU A 212 2.34 -0.98 17.48
CA LEU A 212 1.47 -0.53 18.57
C LEU A 212 2.14 0.58 19.40
N ALA A 213 3.44 0.48 19.68
CA ALA A 213 4.15 1.53 20.41
C ALA A 213 4.17 2.86 19.65
N LEU A 214 4.30 2.85 18.32
CA LEU A 214 4.23 4.07 17.50
C LEU A 214 2.81 4.67 17.50
N VAL A 215 1.77 3.84 17.39
CA VAL A 215 0.37 4.31 17.49
C VAL A 215 0.13 4.97 18.86
N TRP A 216 0.52 4.31 19.94
CA TRP A 216 0.39 4.88 21.28
C TRP A 216 1.24 6.14 21.49
N ALA A 217 2.41 6.22 20.86
CA ALA A 217 3.23 7.43 20.89
C ALA A 217 2.53 8.61 20.18
N SER A 218 1.82 8.36 19.07
CA SER A 218 1.00 9.39 18.42
C SER A 218 -0.13 9.88 19.35
N PHE A 219 -0.90 8.97 19.94
CA PHE A 219 -1.96 9.36 20.89
C PHE A 219 -1.42 10.06 22.15
N ALA A 220 -0.24 9.66 22.63
CA ALA A 220 0.41 10.36 23.73
C ALA A 220 0.85 11.77 23.33
N ALA A 221 1.34 11.96 22.10
CA ALA A 221 1.70 13.28 21.58
C ALA A 221 0.46 14.19 21.44
N ASP A 222 -0.64 13.65 20.93
CA ASP A 222 -1.93 14.36 20.86
C ASP A 222 -2.39 14.84 22.24
N LEU A 223 -2.36 13.95 23.25
CA LEU A 223 -2.68 14.29 24.64
C LEU A 223 -1.77 15.37 25.25
N LEU A 224 -0.52 15.44 24.79
CA LEU A 224 0.46 16.45 25.20
C LEU A 224 0.33 17.78 24.44
N GLY A 225 -0.69 17.93 23.58
CA GLY A 225 -0.94 19.14 22.81
C GLY A 225 -0.20 19.21 21.47
N HIS A 226 0.23 18.06 20.95
CA HIS A 226 0.78 17.92 19.61
C HIS A 226 -0.16 17.06 18.77
N PRO A 227 -1.34 17.57 18.38
CA PRO A 227 -2.28 16.82 17.55
C PRO A 227 -1.75 16.65 16.14
N VAL A 228 -2.35 15.72 15.40
CA VAL A 228 -2.20 15.67 13.94
C VAL A 228 -2.77 16.95 13.34
N VAL A 229 -1.92 17.71 12.66
CA VAL A 229 -2.24 18.96 11.97
C VAL A 229 -2.50 18.70 10.48
N PHE A 230 -1.70 17.84 9.85
CA PHE A 230 -1.83 17.53 8.42
C PHE A 230 -1.29 16.14 8.09
N SER A 231 -1.79 15.56 6.99
CA SER A 231 -1.30 14.26 6.51
C SER A 231 0.21 14.30 6.23
N GLY A 232 0.96 13.34 6.74
CA GLY A 232 2.40 13.26 6.64
C GLY A 232 3.17 14.08 7.67
N ASP A 233 2.52 14.69 8.65
CA ASP A 233 3.20 15.28 9.81
C ASP A 233 3.87 14.22 10.72
N HIS A 234 4.54 14.66 11.77
CA HIS A 234 5.27 13.74 12.65
C HIS A 234 4.35 12.74 13.36
N THR A 235 3.24 13.20 13.94
CA THR A 235 2.29 12.39 14.71
C THR A 235 1.46 11.48 13.82
N ASP A 236 1.07 11.98 12.66
CA ASP A 236 0.37 11.25 11.62
C ASP A 236 1.24 10.09 11.13
N GLN A 237 2.51 10.36 10.81
CA GLN A 237 3.43 9.30 10.41
C GLN A 237 3.66 8.26 11.52
N LEU A 238 3.67 8.63 12.80
CA LEU A 238 3.76 7.64 13.88
C LEU A 238 2.51 6.73 13.91
N GLN A 239 1.32 7.33 13.75
CA GLN A 239 0.05 6.61 13.72
C GLN A 239 -0.07 5.69 12.50
N GLU A 240 0.00 6.22 11.29
CA GLU A 240 -0.18 5.48 10.03
C GLU A 240 0.84 4.35 9.88
N ASN A 241 2.12 4.65 10.10
CA ASN A 241 3.18 3.66 10.01
C ASN A 241 3.11 2.62 11.13
N GLY A 242 2.69 3.06 12.33
CA GLY A 242 2.44 2.20 13.47
C GLY A 242 1.33 1.19 13.18
N LEU A 243 0.21 1.65 12.62
CA LEU A 243 -0.90 0.79 12.19
C LEU A 243 -0.44 -0.21 11.14
N ALA A 244 0.31 0.22 10.12
CA ALA A 244 0.82 -0.67 9.08
C ALA A 244 1.75 -1.76 9.61
N LEU A 245 2.69 -1.40 10.49
CA LEU A 245 3.59 -2.36 11.12
C LEU A 245 2.85 -3.33 12.05
N ALA A 246 1.87 -2.81 12.81
CA ALA A 246 1.03 -3.62 13.68
C ALA A 246 0.20 -4.62 12.89
N ALA A 247 -0.49 -4.17 11.84
CA ALA A 247 -1.29 -5.02 10.97
C ALA A 247 -0.43 -6.07 10.26
N TYR A 248 0.72 -5.68 9.70
CA TYR A 248 1.66 -6.63 9.10
C TYR A 248 2.14 -7.67 10.11
N GLY A 249 2.58 -7.23 11.30
CA GLY A 249 3.04 -8.10 12.37
C GLY A 249 1.98 -9.10 12.83
N LEU A 250 0.74 -8.65 12.98
CA LEU A 250 -0.41 -9.50 13.31
C LEU A 250 -0.67 -10.54 12.21
N VAL A 251 -0.71 -10.13 10.95
CA VAL A 251 -0.93 -11.05 9.82
C VAL A 251 0.18 -12.10 9.74
N MET A 252 1.44 -11.71 9.90
CA MET A 252 2.57 -12.66 9.92
C MET A 252 2.51 -13.59 11.13
N ALA A 253 2.21 -13.09 12.33
CA ALA A 253 2.08 -13.90 13.55
C ALA A 253 0.95 -14.94 13.42
N VAL A 254 -0.21 -14.55 12.87
CA VAL A 254 -1.31 -15.47 12.56
C VAL A 254 -0.90 -16.49 11.49
N TRP A 255 -0.15 -16.08 10.48
CA TRP A 255 0.32 -16.99 9.43
C TRP A 255 1.28 -18.05 9.97
N ILE A 256 2.24 -17.64 10.80
CA ILE A 256 3.27 -18.51 11.39
C ILE A 256 2.63 -19.41 12.47
N GLY A 257 1.94 -18.82 13.45
CA GLY A 257 1.33 -19.57 14.55
C GLY A 257 0.12 -20.42 14.15
N GLY A 258 -0.58 -20.05 13.07
CA GLY A 258 -1.71 -20.79 12.52
C GLY A 258 -1.31 -22.05 11.73
N GLU A 259 -0.03 -22.24 11.44
CA GLU A 259 0.48 -23.46 10.78
C GLU A 259 0.41 -24.68 11.69
N ALA A 260 0.86 -24.54 12.93
CA ALA A 260 0.82 -25.61 13.93
C ALA A 260 -0.62 -26.05 14.25
N ARG A 261 -1.60 -25.16 14.05
CA ARG A 261 -3.03 -25.39 14.35
C ARG A 261 -3.88 -25.68 13.11
N GLY A 262 -3.32 -25.65 11.90
CA GLY A 262 -4.06 -25.87 10.64
C GLY A 262 -5.09 -24.79 10.25
N VAL A 263 -5.26 -23.72 11.04
CA VAL A 263 -6.32 -22.70 10.85
C VAL A 263 -5.92 -21.52 9.97
N ARG A 264 -4.64 -21.40 9.58
CA ARG A 264 -4.16 -20.23 8.81
C ARG A 264 -4.93 -19.95 7.53
N HIS A 265 -5.37 -20.99 6.82
CA HIS A 265 -6.11 -20.84 5.57
C HIS A 265 -7.56 -20.44 5.79
N VAL A 266 -8.14 -20.76 6.94
CA VAL A 266 -9.50 -20.33 7.30
C VAL A 266 -9.48 -18.84 7.65
N VAL A 267 -8.49 -18.40 8.43
CA VAL A 267 -8.40 -17.01 8.90
C VAL A 267 -7.88 -16.07 7.81
N LEU A 268 -6.77 -16.41 7.16
CA LEU A 268 -6.11 -15.54 6.19
C LEU A 268 -6.51 -15.83 4.74
N GLY A 269 -7.17 -16.96 4.46
CA GLY A 269 -7.53 -17.37 3.10
C GLY A 269 -8.37 -16.34 2.35
N PRO A 270 -9.46 -15.80 2.93
CA PRO A 270 -10.28 -14.79 2.26
C PRO A 270 -9.48 -13.53 1.93
N LEU A 271 -8.72 -13.00 2.88
CA LEU A 271 -7.86 -11.83 2.65
C LEU A 271 -6.78 -12.11 1.61
N ALA A 272 -6.13 -13.27 1.68
CA ALA A 272 -5.12 -13.66 0.70
C ALA A 272 -5.72 -13.82 -0.71
N ALA A 273 -6.94 -14.33 -0.83
CA ALA A 273 -7.64 -14.41 -2.10
C ALA A 273 -7.87 -13.01 -2.69
N VAL A 274 -8.41 -12.08 -1.89
CA VAL A 274 -8.56 -10.67 -2.28
C VAL A 274 -7.22 -10.04 -2.68
N GLY A 275 -6.15 -10.33 -1.93
CA GLY A 275 -4.79 -9.85 -2.21
C GLY A 275 -4.24 -10.27 -3.57
N THR A 276 -4.77 -11.34 -4.17
CA THR A 276 -4.33 -11.82 -5.50
C THR A 276 -4.99 -11.10 -6.67
N VAL A 277 -6.03 -10.30 -6.37
CA VAL A 277 -6.79 -9.46 -7.30
C VAL A 277 -6.81 -7.99 -6.85
N ALA A 278 -5.88 -7.58 -5.98
CA ALA A 278 -5.89 -6.28 -5.30
C ALA A 278 -5.82 -5.07 -6.24
N LEU A 279 -5.00 -5.10 -7.30
CA LEU A 279 -4.91 -4.02 -8.29
C LEU A 279 -6.20 -3.94 -9.10
N SER A 280 -6.73 -5.09 -9.54
CA SER A 280 -8.01 -5.14 -10.24
C SER A 280 -9.17 -4.66 -9.39
N LEU A 281 -9.23 -5.07 -8.11
CA LEU A 281 -10.21 -4.56 -7.16
C LEU A 281 -10.04 -3.06 -6.95
N TYR A 282 -8.80 -2.56 -6.82
CA TYR A 282 -8.55 -1.14 -6.64
C TYR A 282 -9.15 -0.33 -7.80
N VAL A 283 -8.78 -0.66 -9.04
CA VAL A 283 -9.28 0.06 -10.22
C VAL A 283 -10.79 -0.10 -10.37
N ALA A 284 -11.33 -1.31 -10.14
CA ALA A 284 -12.74 -1.59 -10.32
C ALA A 284 -13.64 -0.84 -9.32
N HIS A 285 -13.28 -0.79 -8.02
CA HIS A 285 -14.14 -0.12 -7.04
C HIS A 285 -14.12 1.41 -7.23
N VAL A 286 -12.98 1.98 -7.64
CA VAL A 286 -12.89 3.41 -7.97
C VAL A 286 -13.76 3.72 -9.20
N ALA A 287 -13.65 2.92 -10.26
CA ALA A 287 -14.51 3.08 -11.44
C ALA A 287 -16.00 2.86 -11.12
N LEU A 288 -16.31 1.95 -10.18
CA LEU A 288 -17.68 1.68 -9.72
C LEU A 288 -18.29 2.87 -8.97
N LEU A 289 -17.48 3.74 -8.34
CA LEU A 289 -18.01 4.93 -7.67
C LEU A 289 -18.65 5.91 -8.64
N VAL A 290 -18.12 6.05 -9.86
CA VAL A 290 -18.61 7.00 -10.87
C VAL A 290 -20.13 6.91 -11.09
N PRO A 291 -20.73 5.73 -11.33
CA PRO A 291 -22.19 5.61 -11.41
C PRO A 291 -22.91 5.52 -10.06
N VAL A 292 -22.24 5.10 -8.98
CA VAL A 292 -22.86 4.92 -7.65
C VAL A 292 -23.08 6.25 -6.95
N ILE A 293 -22.13 7.18 -7.05
CA ILE A 293 -22.20 8.51 -6.45
C ILE A 293 -23.50 9.25 -6.85
N PRO A 294 -23.81 9.45 -8.15
CA PRO A 294 -25.03 10.13 -8.56
C PRO A 294 -26.31 9.33 -8.27
N ALA A 295 -26.21 8.00 -8.11
CA ALA A 295 -27.36 7.16 -7.71
C ALA A 295 -27.71 7.29 -6.22
N PHE A 296 -26.76 7.75 -5.39
CA PHE A 296 -26.91 7.93 -3.95
C PHE A 296 -26.36 9.30 -3.50
N PRO A 297 -26.95 10.42 -3.95
CA PRO A 297 -26.41 11.76 -3.70
C PRO A 297 -26.32 12.11 -2.21
N ASP A 298 -27.27 11.64 -1.40
CA ASP A 298 -27.28 11.85 0.06
C ASP A 298 -26.50 10.77 0.83
N GLY A 299 -25.87 9.84 0.12
CA GLY A 299 -25.27 8.64 0.67
C GLY A 299 -26.24 7.77 1.48
N GLY A 300 -25.72 7.07 2.47
CA GLY A 300 -26.47 6.24 3.41
C GLY A 300 -25.75 4.95 3.78
N TRP A 301 -26.30 4.26 4.79
CA TRP A 301 -25.84 2.91 5.13
C TRP A 301 -26.04 1.92 3.99
N LEU A 302 -27.10 2.09 3.19
CA LEU A 302 -27.37 1.23 2.05
C LEU A 302 -26.25 1.29 0.99
N PRO A 303 -25.88 2.44 0.41
CA PRO A 303 -24.77 2.50 -0.54
C PRO A 303 -23.44 2.10 0.08
N PHE A 304 -23.16 2.45 1.36
CA PHE A 304 -21.94 2.00 2.04
C PHE A 304 -21.84 0.47 2.10
N VAL A 305 -22.84 -0.20 2.67
CA VAL A 305 -22.84 -1.66 2.84
C VAL A 305 -22.85 -2.35 1.49
N LEU A 306 -23.67 -1.88 0.55
CA LEU A 306 -23.76 -2.45 -0.79
C LEU A 306 -22.43 -2.33 -1.52
N PHE A 307 -21.82 -1.14 -1.54
CA PHE A 307 -20.55 -0.89 -2.23
C PHE A 307 -19.41 -1.74 -1.67
N VAL A 308 -19.24 -1.76 -0.35
CA VAL A 308 -18.18 -2.57 0.31
C VAL A 308 -18.43 -4.05 0.06
N THR A 309 -19.65 -4.54 0.29
CA THR A 309 -19.99 -5.97 0.17
C THR A 309 -19.85 -6.44 -1.27
N VAL A 310 -20.38 -5.71 -2.25
CA VAL A 310 -20.30 -6.07 -3.67
C VAL A 310 -18.84 -6.07 -4.14
N SER A 311 -18.06 -5.05 -3.78
CA SER A 311 -16.65 -4.96 -4.18
C SER A 311 -15.83 -6.13 -3.64
N VAL A 312 -15.95 -6.43 -2.33
CA VAL A 312 -15.21 -7.53 -1.69
C VAL A 312 -15.71 -8.90 -2.15
N ALA A 313 -17.03 -9.09 -2.27
CA ALA A 313 -17.61 -10.36 -2.73
C ALA A 313 -17.24 -10.66 -4.19
N ALA A 314 -17.27 -9.65 -5.07
CA ALA A 314 -16.85 -9.79 -6.46
C ALA A 314 -15.36 -10.15 -6.56
N ALA A 315 -14.50 -9.52 -5.74
CA ALA A 315 -13.08 -9.87 -5.68
C ALA A 315 -12.85 -11.30 -5.18
N LEU A 316 -13.55 -11.73 -4.12
CA LEU A 316 -13.47 -13.10 -3.61
C LEU A 316 -13.96 -14.12 -4.63
N ALA A 317 -15.09 -13.85 -5.29
CA ALA A 317 -15.63 -14.70 -6.35
C ALA A 317 -14.63 -14.82 -7.51
N TRP A 318 -14.08 -13.70 -7.99
CA TRP A 318 -13.07 -13.71 -9.04
C TRP A 318 -11.83 -14.53 -8.64
N ALA A 319 -11.29 -14.27 -7.45
CA ALA A 319 -10.14 -14.98 -6.93
C ALA A 319 -10.39 -16.49 -6.80
N ARG A 320 -11.63 -16.89 -6.48
CA ARG A 320 -12.03 -18.29 -6.31
C ARG A 320 -12.25 -19.03 -7.63
N PHE A 321 -12.87 -18.39 -8.62
CA PHE A 321 -13.30 -19.04 -9.86
C PHE A 321 -12.37 -18.80 -11.05
N VAL A 322 -11.69 -17.65 -11.10
CA VAL A 322 -10.79 -17.26 -12.20
C VAL A 322 -9.33 -17.26 -11.75
N GLY A 323 -9.06 -16.83 -10.51
CA GLY A 323 -7.72 -16.77 -9.94
C GLY A 323 -7.14 -15.36 -9.94
N ARG A 324 -6.11 -15.11 -10.76
CA ARG A 324 -5.45 -13.78 -10.78
C ARG A 324 -6.35 -12.74 -11.45
N GLY A 325 -6.27 -11.49 -10.99
CA GLY A 325 -7.05 -10.41 -11.58
C GLY A 325 -6.51 -9.99 -12.95
N PRO A 326 -7.36 -9.44 -13.83
CA PRO A 326 -6.98 -9.09 -15.20
C PRO A 326 -5.85 -8.05 -15.25
N LEU A 327 -5.83 -7.06 -14.36
CA LEU A 327 -4.77 -6.06 -14.33
C LEU A 327 -3.46 -6.64 -13.79
N GLU A 328 -3.51 -7.57 -12.84
CA GLU A 328 -2.33 -8.28 -12.36
C GLU A 328 -1.71 -9.14 -13.46
N VAL A 329 -2.56 -9.80 -14.28
CA VAL A 329 -2.11 -10.60 -15.43
C VAL A 329 -1.50 -9.69 -16.49
N LEU A 330 -2.17 -8.59 -16.85
CA LEU A 330 -1.66 -7.62 -17.82
C LEU A 330 -0.32 -7.04 -17.38
N LEU A 331 -0.23 -6.61 -16.12
CA LEU A 331 0.97 -6.01 -15.55
C LEU A 331 2.15 -6.99 -15.54
N ASP A 332 1.90 -8.27 -15.26
CA ASP A 332 2.91 -9.31 -15.33
C ASP A 332 3.30 -9.63 -16.79
N ALA A 333 2.37 -9.55 -17.74
CA ALA A 333 2.63 -9.83 -19.15
C ALA A 333 3.49 -8.75 -19.82
N ILE A 334 3.29 -7.47 -19.50
CA ILE A 334 4.11 -6.37 -20.02
C ILE A 334 5.47 -6.25 -19.30
N SER A 335 5.58 -6.83 -18.11
CA SER A 335 6.82 -6.81 -17.34
C SER A 335 7.86 -7.77 -17.92
N PRO A 336 9.16 -7.40 -17.97
CA PRO A 336 10.22 -8.31 -18.40
C PRO A 336 10.18 -9.66 -17.67
N SER A 337 10.61 -10.74 -18.32
CA SER A 337 10.51 -12.12 -17.80
C SER A 337 11.42 -12.40 -16.59
N ARG A 338 10.88 -13.04 -15.53
CA ARG A 338 11.62 -13.32 -14.28
C ARG A 338 12.83 -14.25 -14.49
N ARG A 339 12.78 -15.14 -15.48
CA ARG A 339 13.86 -16.07 -15.84
C ARG A 339 14.74 -15.47 -16.95
N PRO A 340 16.05 -15.78 -17.00
CA PRO A 340 16.83 -15.53 -18.22
C PRO A 340 16.13 -16.24 -19.39
N LEU A 341 16.01 -15.55 -20.53
CA LEU A 341 15.77 -16.26 -21.78
C LEU A 341 16.96 -17.22 -21.93
N VAL A 342 16.69 -18.52 -21.96
CA VAL A 342 17.71 -19.48 -22.41
C VAL A 342 17.92 -19.11 -23.87
N THR A 343 19.02 -18.44 -24.18
CA THR A 343 19.48 -18.27 -25.55
C THR A 343 19.74 -19.69 -26.05
N ALA A 344 18.81 -20.20 -26.85
CA ALA A 344 19.04 -21.39 -27.65
C ALA A 344 20.03 -20.99 -28.74
N ASP A 345 21.31 -21.02 -28.40
CA ASP A 345 22.40 -20.80 -29.34
C ASP A 345 23.47 -21.83 -29.05
N THR A 346 23.32 -22.99 -29.69
CA THR A 346 24.37 -23.81 -30.32
C THR A 346 23.70 -25.07 -30.89
N ALA A 347 23.45 -25.05 -32.20
CA ALA A 347 23.51 -26.23 -33.05
C ALA A 347 24.06 -25.79 -34.40
#